data_AF-A0AAD7LBE9-F1
#
_entry.id   AF-A0AAD7LBE9-F1
#
_cell.length_a   1.000
_cell.length_b   1.000
_cell.length_c   1.000
_cell.angle_alpha   90.00
_cell.angle_beta   90.00
_cell.angle_gamma   90.00
#
_symmetry.space_group_name_H-M   'P 1'
#
loop_
_entity.id
_entity.type
_entity.pdbx_description
1 polymer ?
#
loop_
_entity_poly.entity_id
_entity_poly.type
_entity_poly.pdbx_seq_one_letter_code
_entity_poly.pdbx_strand_id
1 'polypeptide(L)'
;MGENIEASDVEMGTQDDGSLEDVHEFKILLQNMESKLNRVDTRVASKGRTIYRVPKKIRRLNEEAYTPHVVSIGPFHYGDKKLESMEKLKLVYLKSFLEWTKVSLEFLLRGLKDSEEIIRQCYAETIELKSQDFVQMILADACFIFELFLRYHNPEQWLQEDPILSTPWLAYEIIQDLTLLENQLPFVVLEDLFSAADPSHKYGSVPSFRKLTFHFFDGYKTPKIASPVEFLHFTDLLRAFYLPLPERLAERSEFSDIIKHVYSAGELVEAGLKFKKRESKCVLDLQFSKSVLEMPVFEISDGKPVGIRAMSFSI
;
A
#
# COMPACT_ATOMS: atom_id res chain seq x y z
N MET A 1 -50.95 -77.99 -34.46
CA MET A 1 -51.55 -77.44 -33.23
C MET A 1 -50.52 -76.49 -32.63
N GLY A 2 -50.86 -75.20 -32.54
CA GLY A 2 -50.19 -74.11 -31.80
C GLY A 2 -48.74 -73.79 -32.19
N GLU A 3 -48.26 -72.56 -32.29
CA GLU A 3 -48.83 -71.22 -32.12
C GLU A 3 -47.73 -70.20 -32.54
N ASN A 4 -48.14 -69.00 -32.97
CA ASN A 4 -47.46 -67.69 -32.90
C ASN A 4 -46.32 -67.30 -33.88
N ILE A 5 -46.73 -66.59 -34.95
CA ILE A 5 -46.50 -65.16 -35.30
C ILE A 5 -45.25 -64.45 -34.74
N GLU A 6 -44.46 -63.81 -35.63
CA GLU A 6 -44.15 -62.34 -35.75
C GLU A 6 -42.85 -62.15 -36.57
N ALA A 7 -42.93 -61.57 -37.78
CA ALA A 7 -42.67 -60.16 -38.11
C ALA A 7 -41.25 -59.68 -37.74
N SER A 8 -40.37 -59.58 -38.74
CA SER A 8 -39.05 -58.96 -38.63
C SER A 8 -39.15 -57.48 -39.01
N ASP A 9 -38.87 -56.63 -38.03
CA ASP A 9 -38.88 -55.17 -38.10
C ASP A 9 -37.68 -54.58 -38.86
N VAL A 10 -37.96 -53.37 -39.31
CA VAL A 10 -37.19 -52.42 -40.11
C VAL A 10 -35.98 -51.88 -39.36
N GLU A 11 -34.82 -51.86 -40.03
CA GLU A 11 -33.68 -51.01 -39.66
C GLU A 11 -34.04 -49.52 -39.82
N MET A 12 -33.87 -48.72 -38.77
CA MET A 12 -33.53 -47.31 -38.90
C MET A 12 -32.52 -46.92 -37.83
N GLY A 13 -31.42 -46.32 -38.30
CA GLY A 13 -30.25 -45.96 -37.51
C GLY A 13 -30.52 -44.89 -36.46
N THR A 14 -29.76 -44.98 -35.39
CA THR A 14 -29.60 -43.95 -34.37
C THR A 14 -28.45 -43.01 -34.78
N GLN A 15 -28.78 -41.74 -34.96
CA GLN A 15 -27.82 -40.65 -35.09
C GLN A 15 -27.28 -40.26 -33.71
N ASP A 16 -25.96 -40.09 -33.66
CA ASP A 16 -25.10 -39.63 -32.58
C ASP A 16 -25.30 -38.11 -32.35
N ASP A 17 -26.07 -37.70 -31.33
CA ASP A 17 -26.32 -36.28 -30.98
C ASP A 17 -25.38 -35.74 -29.89
N GLY A 18 -24.63 -36.61 -29.20
CA GLY A 18 -23.83 -36.24 -28.03
C GLY A 18 -22.53 -35.48 -28.35
N SER A 19 -22.12 -35.40 -29.63
CA SER A 19 -20.86 -34.78 -30.03
C SER A 19 -20.95 -33.28 -30.35
N LEU A 20 -22.14 -32.77 -30.66
CA LEU A 20 -22.33 -31.37 -31.09
C LEU A 20 -22.50 -30.39 -29.92
N GLU A 21 -23.16 -30.81 -28.84
CA GLU A 21 -23.32 -30.01 -27.61
C GLU A 21 -21.97 -29.82 -26.90
N ASP A 22 -21.18 -30.88 -26.76
CA ASP A 22 -19.83 -30.82 -26.16
C ASP A 22 -18.88 -29.89 -26.92
N VAL A 23 -18.96 -29.87 -28.26
CA VAL A 23 -18.15 -28.98 -29.11
C VAL A 23 -18.59 -27.52 -28.97
N HIS A 24 -19.88 -27.27 -28.76
CA HIS A 24 -20.40 -25.92 -28.55
C HIS A 24 -19.98 -25.36 -27.17
N GLU A 25 -20.09 -26.19 -26.13
CA GLU A 25 -19.69 -25.81 -24.77
C GLU A 25 -18.17 -25.55 -24.68
N PHE A 26 -17.35 -26.37 -25.35
CA PHE A 26 -15.91 -26.16 -25.42
C PHE A 26 -15.54 -24.85 -26.14
N LYS A 27 -16.26 -24.48 -27.21
CA LYS A 27 -16.04 -23.19 -27.90
C LYS A 27 -16.36 -21.99 -27.01
N ILE A 28 -17.43 -22.06 -26.23
CA ILE A 28 -17.78 -21.01 -25.26
C ILE A 28 -16.71 -20.91 -24.17
N LEU A 29 -16.22 -22.05 -23.66
CA LEU A 29 -15.12 -22.09 -22.70
C LEU A 29 -13.85 -21.43 -23.26
N LEU A 30 -13.49 -21.76 -24.51
CA LEU A 30 -12.34 -21.19 -25.22
C LEU A 30 -12.47 -19.67 -25.38
N GLN A 31 -13.60 -19.19 -25.89
CA GLN A 31 -13.83 -17.74 -26.04
C GLN A 31 -13.77 -17.01 -24.71
N ASN A 32 -14.31 -17.61 -23.64
CA ASN A 32 -14.21 -17.06 -22.29
C ASN A 32 -12.75 -17.02 -21.79
N MET A 33 -11.96 -18.06 -22.06
CA MET A 33 -10.54 -18.11 -21.69
C MET A 33 -9.70 -17.13 -22.50
N GLU A 34 -9.92 -17.02 -23.81
CA GLU A 34 -9.26 -16.05 -24.68
C GLU A 34 -9.60 -14.61 -24.27
N SER A 35 -10.87 -14.34 -23.94
CA SER A 35 -11.30 -13.05 -23.42
C SER A 35 -10.63 -12.70 -22.09
N LYS A 36 -10.47 -13.68 -21.20
CA LYS A 36 -9.74 -13.51 -19.93
C LYS A 36 -8.25 -13.27 -20.18
N LEU A 37 -7.62 -14.04 -21.06
CA LEU A 37 -6.19 -13.92 -21.39
C LEU A 37 -5.86 -12.58 -22.07
N ASN A 38 -6.72 -12.10 -22.97
CA ASN A 38 -6.56 -10.79 -23.62
C ASN A 38 -6.68 -9.60 -22.65
N ARG A 39 -7.31 -9.80 -21.47
CA ARG A 39 -7.36 -8.80 -20.39
C ARG A 39 -6.14 -8.87 -19.46
N VAL A 40 -5.33 -9.91 -19.54
CA VAL A 40 -4.12 -10.05 -18.75
C VAL A 40 -2.98 -9.33 -19.47
N ASP A 41 -2.67 -8.12 -19.04
CA ASP A 41 -1.47 -7.42 -19.50
C ASP A 41 -0.22 -8.03 -18.86
N THR A 42 0.49 -8.87 -19.61
CA THR A 42 1.74 -9.51 -19.19
C THR A 42 2.93 -8.53 -19.11
N ARG A 43 2.82 -7.32 -19.67
CA ARG A 43 3.89 -6.30 -19.67
C ARG A 43 3.89 -5.45 -18.40
N VAL A 44 2.75 -5.39 -17.68
CA VAL A 44 2.57 -4.62 -16.43
C VAL A 44 3.08 -5.36 -15.19
N ALA A 45 3.54 -6.61 -15.34
CA ALA A 45 3.77 -7.51 -14.21
C ALA A 45 4.90 -7.11 -13.24
N SER A 46 5.81 -6.18 -13.55
CA SER A 46 6.97 -5.94 -12.66
C SER A 46 7.49 -4.51 -12.50
N LYS A 47 6.99 -3.49 -13.23
CA LYS A 47 7.61 -2.14 -13.19
C LYS A 47 6.76 -0.97 -12.68
N GLY A 48 5.52 -1.21 -12.22
CA GLY A 48 4.64 -0.12 -11.77
C GLY A 48 3.97 -0.29 -10.40
N ARG A 49 3.92 -1.53 -9.86
CA ARG A 49 3.20 -1.82 -8.62
C ARG A 49 4.08 -1.56 -7.40
N THR A 50 3.63 -0.67 -6.54
CA THR A 50 4.37 -0.21 -5.36
C THR A 50 3.58 -0.39 -4.07
N ILE A 51 2.24 -0.46 -4.16
CA ILE A 51 1.34 -0.62 -3.01
C ILE A 51 0.69 -2.01 -3.05
N TYR A 52 0.85 -2.75 -1.95
CA TYR A 52 0.48 -4.17 -1.85
C TYR A 52 -0.41 -4.44 -0.65
N ARG A 53 -1.28 -5.45 -0.74
CA ARG A 53 -1.85 -6.05 0.47
C ARG A 53 -0.85 -6.99 1.13
N VAL A 54 -0.94 -7.12 2.45
CA VAL A 54 -0.12 -8.07 3.19
C VAL A 54 -0.54 -9.49 2.80
N PRO A 55 0.42 -10.40 2.50
CA PRO A 55 0.08 -11.78 2.14
C PRO A 55 -0.85 -12.44 3.15
N LYS A 56 -1.90 -13.10 2.67
CA LYS A 56 -2.96 -13.70 3.51
C LYS A 56 -2.43 -14.59 4.63
N LYS A 57 -1.36 -15.35 4.39
CA LYS A 57 -0.75 -16.22 5.41
C LYS A 57 -0.23 -15.43 6.61
N ILE A 58 0.29 -14.24 6.38
CA ILE A 58 0.91 -13.38 7.39
C ILE A 58 -0.17 -12.53 8.07
N ARG A 59 -1.11 -12.00 7.29
CA ARG A 59 -2.27 -11.29 7.80
C ARG A 59 -3.08 -12.13 8.80
N ARG A 60 -3.23 -13.44 8.55
CA ARG A 60 -3.92 -14.38 9.47
C ARG A 60 -3.27 -14.50 10.85
N LEU A 61 -1.98 -14.19 10.99
CA LEU A 61 -1.29 -14.26 12.28
C LEU A 61 -1.66 -13.07 13.19
N ASN A 62 -1.97 -11.92 12.59
CA ASN A 62 -2.44 -10.73 13.28
C ASN A 62 -3.09 -9.80 12.25
N GLU A 63 -4.40 -9.87 12.10
CA GLU A 63 -5.13 -9.08 11.11
C GLU A 63 -5.24 -7.59 11.49
N GLU A 64 -5.38 -7.33 12.79
CA GLU A 64 -5.51 -5.99 13.36
C GLU A 64 -4.26 -5.14 13.06
N ALA A 65 -3.07 -5.74 13.12
CA ALA A 65 -1.80 -5.06 12.79
C ALA A 65 -1.68 -4.56 11.35
N TYR A 66 -2.58 -4.94 10.44
CA TYR A 66 -2.58 -4.54 9.03
C TYR A 66 -3.90 -3.91 8.59
N THR A 67 -4.74 -3.53 9.54
CA THR A 67 -6.04 -2.90 9.27
C THR A 67 -6.05 -1.51 9.89
N PRO A 68 -6.40 -0.45 9.15
CA PRO A 68 -6.47 0.88 9.71
C PRO A 68 -7.52 0.95 10.82
N HIS A 69 -7.19 1.64 11.91
CA HIS A 69 -8.05 1.75 13.09
C HIS A 69 -8.97 2.97 13.05
N VAL A 70 -8.48 4.10 12.54
CA VAL A 70 -9.15 5.40 12.61
C VAL A 70 -9.30 6.08 11.25
N VAL A 71 -8.38 5.88 10.31
CA VAL A 71 -8.40 6.51 8.98
C VAL A 71 -8.00 5.56 7.86
N SER A 72 -8.92 5.34 6.92
CA SER A 72 -8.60 4.69 5.64
C SER A 72 -7.91 5.69 4.72
N ILE A 73 -6.95 5.26 3.93
CA ILE A 73 -6.27 6.05 2.89
C ILE A 73 -6.05 5.15 1.68
N GLY A 74 -6.58 5.57 0.54
CA GLY A 74 -6.58 4.80 -0.69
C GLY A 74 -7.64 3.69 -0.72
N PRO A 75 -7.60 2.86 -1.77
CA PRO A 75 -8.72 2.00 -2.16
C PRO A 75 -8.87 0.71 -1.36
N PHE A 76 -7.83 0.23 -0.67
CA PHE A 76 -7.88 -1.10 -0.04
C PHE A 76 -8.79 -1.19 1.18
N HIS A 77 -9.03 -0.07 1.87
CA HIS A 77 -9.93 0.02 3.02
C HIS A 77 -11.11 0.97 2.78
N TYR A 78 -11.29 1.40 1.53
CA TYR A 78 -12.36 2.32 1.15
C TYR A 78 -13.75 1.72 1.41
N GLY A 79 -14.62 2.52 2.02
CA GLY A 79 -15.99 2.12 2.34
C GLY A 79 -16.15 1.29 3.61
N ASP A 80 -15.11 1.13 4.43
CA ASP A 80 -15.25 0.50 5.75
C ASP A 80 -16.14 1.37 6.66
N LYS A 81 -17.28 0.78 7.07
CA LYS A 81 -18.27 1.44 7.93
C LYS A 81 -17.70 1.86 9.29
N LYS A 82 -16.65 1.18 9.78
CA LYS A 82 -15.99 1.53 11.04
C LYS A 82 -15.28 2.88 10.97
N LEU A 83 -14.91 3.31 9.76
CA LEU A 83 -14.09 4.51 9.51
C LEU A 83 -14.92 5.68 8.96
N GLU A 84 -16.25 5.54 8.88
CA GLU A 84 -17.15 6.54 8.30
C GLU A 84 -17.08 7.92 8.99
N SER A 85 -16.83 7.94 10.30
CA SER A 85 -16.65 9.18 11.06
C SER A 85 -15.47 10.00 10.53
N MET A 86 -14.38 9.33 10.17
CA MET A 86 -13.19 9.96 9.63
C MET A 86 -13.40 10.39 8.18
N GLU A 87 -14.16 9.66 7.37
CA GLU A 87 -14.53 10.09 6.01
C GLU A 87 -15.24 11.46 6.01
N LYS A 88 -16.10 11.71 7.01
CA LYS A 88 -16.75 13.03 7.18
C LYS A 88 -15.73 14.11 7.54
N LEU A 89 -14.76 13.80 8.41
CA LEU A 89 -13.73 14.75 8.81
C LEU A 89 -12.76 15.08 7.65
N LYS A 90 -12.44 14.11 6.78
CA LYS A 90 -11.66 14.37 5.56
C LYS A 90 -12.33 15.41 4.66
N LEU A 91 -13.66 15.39 4.54
CA LEU A 91 -14.38 16.42 3.76
C LEU A 91 -14.29 17.81 4.40
N VAL A 92 -14.25 17.89 5.74
CA VAL A 92 -13.99 19.16 6.44
C VAL A 92 -12.58 19.65 6.13
N TYR A 93 -11.58 18.77 6.16
CA TYR A 93 -10.19 19.09 5.84
C TYR A 93 -10.02 19.50 4.37
N LEU A 94 -10.64 18.79 3.43
CA LEU A 94 -10.68 19.16 2.01
C LEU A 94 -11.30 20.55 1.82
N LYS A 95 -12.44 20.82 2.47
CA LYS A 95 -13.08 22.14 2.40
C LYS A 95 -12.14 23.24 2.93
N SER A 96 -11.51 23.01 4.09
CA SER A 96 -10.51 23.94 4.61
C SER A 96 -9.39 24.16 3.60
N PHE A 97 -8.77 23.09 3.09
CA PHE A 97 -7.69 23.14 2.10
C PHE A 97 -8.04 24.03 0.89
N LEU A 98 -9.20 23.79 0.28
CA LEU A 98 -9.68 24.58 -0.87
C LEU A 98 -9.93 26.05 -0.50
N GLU A 99 -10.49 26.31 0.67
CA GLU A 99 -10.84 27.68 1.10
C GLU A 99 -9.62 28.58 1.24
N TRP A 100 -8.46 28.06 1.64
CA TRP A 100 -7.28 28.89 1.84
C TRP A 100 -6.25 28.85 0.71
N THR A 101 -6.11 27.72 0.01
CA THR A 101 -5.26 27.64 -1.20
C THR A 101 -5.91 28.36 -2.39
N LYS A 102 -7.25 28.53 -2.37
CA LYS A 102 -8.05 29.10 -3.46
C LYS A 102 -7.95 28.29 -4.77
N VAL A 103 -7.39 27.08 -4.72
CA VAL A 103 -7.39 26.18 -5.87
C VAL A 103 -8.81 25.73 -6.20
N SER A 104 -9.09 25.60 -7.49
CA SER A 104 -10.38 25.09 -7.94
C SER A 104 -10.50 23.59 -7.69
N LEU A 105 -11.62 23.17 -7.08
CA LEU A 105 -11.98 21.76 -6.95
C LEU A 105 -12.03 21.06 -8.32
N GLU A 106 -12.56 21.74 -9.33
CA GLU A 106 -12.62 21.20 -10.70
C GLU A 106 -11.23 20.96 -11.29
N PHE A 107 -10.28 21.87 -11.02
CA PHE A 107 -8.91 21.75 -11.49
C PHE A 107 -8.22 20.52 -10.90
N LEU A 108 -8.35 20.31 -9.58
CA LEU A 108 -7.79 19.13 -8.90
C LEU A 108 -8.42 17.82 -9.41
N LEU A 109 -9.75 17.79 -9.58
CA LEU A 109 -10.47 16.62 -10.08
C LEU A 109 -10.05 16.26 -11.51
N ARG A 110 -9.85 17.25 -12.40
CA ARG A 110 -9.36 17.00 -13.76
C ARG A 110 -7.96 16.42 -13.74
N GLY A 111 -7.04 17.01 -12.97
CA GLY A 111 -5.67 16.49 -12.85
C GLY A 111 -5.62 15.05 -12.33
N LEU A 112 -6.44 14.71 -11.33
CA LEU A 112 -6.54 13.34 -10.83
C LEU A 112 -7.16 12.37 -11.84
N LYS A 113 -8.11 12.84 -12.65
CA LYS A 113 -8.73 12.02 -13.69
C LYS A 113 -7.74 11.71 -14.81
N ASP A 114 -6.90 12.67 -15.17
CA ASP A 114 -5.84 12.47 -16.17
C ASP A 114 -4.77 11.48 -15.67
N SER A 115 -4.53 11.45 -14.36
CA SER A 115 -3.57 10.53 -13.71
C SER A 115 -4.20 9.21 -13.22
N GLU A 116 -5.51 9.01 -13.36
CA GLU A 116 -6.24 7.90 -12.71
C GLU A 116 -5.60 6.53 -13.00
N GLU A 117 -5.29 6.27 -14.27
CA GLU A 117 -4.72 4.99 -14.71
C GLU A 117 -3.34 4.75 -14.08
N ILE A 118 -2.51 5.79 -13.99
CA ILE A 118 -1.18 5.72 -13.35
C ILE A 118 -1.34 5.39 -11.86
N ILE A 119 -2.28 6.04 -11.18
CA ILE A 119 -2.55 5.80 -9.76
C ILE A 119 -3.00 4.35 -9.55
N ARG A 120 -3.90 3.84 -10.40
CA ARG A 120 -4.39 2.45 -10.31
C ARG A 120 -3.27 1.44 -10.54
N GLN A 121 -2.35 1.72 -11.46
CA GLN A 121 -1.20 0.85 -11.74
C GLN A 121 -0.21 0.74 -10.57
N CYS A 122 -0.20 1.70 -9.64
CA CYS A 122 0.58 1.60 -8.41
C CYS A 122 0.10 0.49 -7.48
N TYR A 123 -1.17 0.06 -7.57
CA TYR A 123 -1.72 -0.99 -6.73
C TYR A 123 -1.50 -2.37 -7.34
N ALA A 124 -1.07 -3.32 -6.52
CA ALA A 124 -0.82 -4.69 -6.96
C ALA A 124 -2.10 -5.45 -7.35
N GLU A 125 -3.23 -5.07 -6.75
CA GLU A 125 -4.55 -5.63 -7.01
C GLU A 125 -5.36 -4.70 -7.91
N THR A 126 -6.23 -5.27 -8.74
CA THR A 126 -7.17 -4.50 -9.53
C THR A 126 -8.17 -3.80 -8.62
N ILE A 127 -8.27 -2.48 -8.75
CA ILE A 127 -9.22 -1.68 -7.97
C ILE A 127 -10.56 -1.62 -8.69
N GLU A 128 -11.58 -2.30 -8.16
CA GLU A 128 -12.93 -2.38 -8.75
C GLU A 128 -13.85 -1.18 -8.44
N LEU A 129 -13.27 -0.03 -8.09
CA LEU A 129 -14.02 1.22 -7.90
C LEU A 129 -14.31 1.90 -9.23
N LYS A 130 -15.53 2.45 -9.36
CA LYS A 130 -15.87 3.34 -10.49
C LYS A 130 -14.95 4.56 -10.47
N SER A 131 -14.61 5.06 -11.65
CA SER A 131 -13.72 6.23 -11.81
C SER A 131 -14.15 7.42 -10.96
N GLN A 132 -15.44 7.73 -10.90
CA GLN A 132 -15.97 8.83 -10.09
C GLN A 132 -15.69 8.66 -8.60
N ASP A 133 -15.93 7.46 -8.05
CA ASP A 133 -15.73 7.17 -6.64
C ASP A 133 -14.24 7.12 -6.30
N PHE A 134 -13.43 6.54 -7.19
CA PHE A 134 -11.98 6.46 -7.05
C PHE A 134 -11.33 7.85 -7.01
N VAL A 135 -11.63 8.72 -7.97
CA VAL A 135 -11.04 10.06 -8.02
C VAL A 135 -11.48 10.91 -6.81
N GLN A 136 -12.74 10.79 -6.38
CA GLN A 136 -13.22 11.48 -5.18
C GLN A 136 -12.51 11.02 -3.91
N MET A 137 -12.32 9.71 -3.76
CA MET A 137 -11.57 9.12 -2.65
C MET A 137 -10.13 9.63 -2.62
N ILE A 138 -9.40 9.54 -3.74
CA ILE A 138 -8.00 9.99 -3.81
C ILE A 138 -7.90 11.47 -3.44
N LEU A 139 -8.81 12.31 -3.94
CA LEU A 139 -8.81 13.74 -3.62
C LEU A 139 -9.03 14.00 -2.12
N ALA A 140 -10.05 13.37 -1.53
CA ALA A 140 -10.38 13.55 -0.12
C ALA A 140 -9.22 13.10 0.79
N ASP A 141 -8.62 11.96 0.46
CA ASP A 141 -7.49 11.39 1.20
C ASP A 141 -6.22 12.25 1.08
N ALA A 142 -5.89 12.70 -0.15
CA ALA A 142 -4.73 13.55 -0.39
C ALA A 142 -4.86 14.90 0.31
N CYS A 143 -5.99 15.59 0.16
CA CYS A 143 -6.21 16.88 0.82
C CYS A 143 -6.29 16.74 2.34
N PHE A 144 -6.82 15.64 2.87
CA PHE A 144 -6.74 15.34 4.30
C PHE A 144 -5.29 15.28 4.78
N ILE A 145 -4.43 14.53 4.09
CA ILE A 145 -3.00 14.44 4.41
C ILE A 145 -2.32 15.81 4.33
N PHE A 146 -2.58 16.58 3.26
CA PHE A 146 -1.97 17.90 3.08
C PHE A 146 -2.34 18.84 4.21
N GLU A 147 -3.63 18.96 4.50
CA GLU A 147 -4.15 19.83 5.53
C GLU A 147 -3.65 19.41 6.91
N LEU A 148 -3.63 18.10 7.21
CA LEU A 148 -3.07 17.56 8.46
C LEU A 148 -1.60 17.95 8.63
N PHE A 149 -0.78 17.77 7.60
CA PHE A 149 0.67 18.03 7.68
C PHE A 149 0.98 19.52 7.81
N LEU A 150 0.19 20.36 7.14
CA LEU A 150 0.29 21.82 7.26
C LEU A 150 -0.14 22.29 8.65
N ARG A 151 -1.23 21.73 9.19
CA ARG A 151 -1.69 21.99 10.55
C ARG A 151 -0.64 21.60 11.59
N TYR A 152 -0.03 20.42 11.42
CA TYR A 152 1.03 19.93 12.28
C TYR A 152 2.30 20.81 12.22
N HIS A 153 2.65 21.32 11.03
CA HIS A 153 3.83 22.15 10.86
C HIS A 153 3.70 23.52 11.54
N ASN A 154 2.54 24.16 11.45
CA ASN A 154 2.30 25.52 11.96
C ASN A 154 1.03 25.58 12.84
N PRO A 155 1.02 24.97 14.04
CA PRO A 155 -0.19 24.89 14.88
C PRO A 155 -0.70 26.28 15.31
N GLU A 156 0.20 27.24 15.53
CA GLU A 156 -0.14 28.60 16.00
C GLU A 156 -0.93 29.43 14.98
N GLN A 157 -0.93 29.05 13.70
CA GLN A 157 -1.59 29.81 12.64
C GLN A 157 -3.07 29.43 12.46
N TRP A 158 -3.57 28.46 13.24
CA TRP A 158 -4.94 28.00 13.17
C TRP A 158 -5.80 28.71 14.21
N LEU A 159 -6.84 29.41 13.72
CA LEU A 159 -7.75 30.19 14.55
C LEU A 159 -8.68 29.32 15.42
N GLN A 160 -8.90 28.07 15.01
CA GLN A 160 -9.74 27.10 15.72
C GLN A 160 -8.89 25.89 16.10
N GLU A 161 -9.18 25.33 17.27
CA GLU A 161 -8.58 24.07 17.70
C GLU A 161 -8.89 22.96 16.71
N ASP A 162 -7.85 22.26 16.27
CA ASP A 162 -7.99 21.16 15.35
C ASP A 162 -8.43 19.88 16.09
N PRO A 163 -9.51 19.21 15.69
CA PRO A 163 -10.04 18.07 16.43
C PRO A 163 -9.08 16.88 16.52
N ILE A 164 -8.19 16.70 15.54
CA ILE A 164 -7.19 15.64 15.53
C ILE A 164 -5.98 16.04 16.38
N LEU A 165 -5.38 17.20 16.11
CA LEU A 165 -4.15 17.63 16.77
C LEU A 165 -4.37 18.03 18.23
N SER A 166 -5.57 18.47 18.60
CA SER A 166 -5.97 18.67 20.01
C SER A 166 -6.23 17.35 20.75
N THR A 167 -6.20 16.21 20.07
CA THR A 167 -6.47 14.88 20.64
C THR A 167 -5.25 13.96 20.46
N PRO A 168 -4.28 13.95 21.41
CA PRO A 168 -2.98 13.30 21.21
C PRO A 168 -3.04 11.80 20.84
N TRP A 169 -3.97 11.04 21.44
CA TRP A 169 -4.13 9.62 21.12
C TRP A 169 -4.64 9.39 19.70
N LEU A 170 -5.53 10.26 19.19
CA LEU A 170 -6.05 10.18 17.83
C LEU A 170 -4.97 10.54 16.81
N ALA A 171 -4.18 11.59 17.07
CA ALA A 171 -3.03 11.93 16.24
C ALA A 171 -2.03 10.77 16.15
N TYR A 172 -1.79 10.07 17.27
CA TYR A 172 -0.96 8.87 17.30
C TYR A 172 -1.51 7.73 16.44
N GLU A 173 -2.80 7.41 16.56
CA GLU A 173 -3.44 6.37 15.72
C GLU A 173 -3.41 6.73 14.24
N ILE A 174 -3.63 7.99 13.86
CA ILE A 174 -3.52 8.44 12.48
C ILE A 174 -2.09 8.25 11.95
N ILE A 175 -1.08 8.58 12.76
CA ILE A 175 0.32 8.31 12.39
C ILE A 175 0.55 6.82 12.17
N GLN A 176 -0.03 5.92 12.97
CA GLN A 176 0.07 4.47 12.74
C GLN A 176 -0.60 4.07 11.42
N ASP A 177 -1.85 4.51 11.21
CA ASP A 177 -2.62 4.19 10.01
C ASP A 177 -1.94 4.68 8.72
N LEU A 178 -1.33 5.87 8.74
CA LEU A 178 -0.58 6.42 7.60
C LEU A 178 0.70 5.63 7.27
N THR A 179 1.12 4.71 8.14
CA THR A 179 2.33 3.89 7.93
C THR A 179 2.02 2.46 7.50
N LEU A 180 0.75 2.05 7.53
CA LEU A 180 0.31 0.74 7.11
C LEU A 180 0.46 0.56 5.60
N LEU A 181 1.07 -0.56 5.19
CA LEU A 181 1.30 -0.89 3.77
C LEU A 181 0.01 -0.91 2.95
N GLU A 182 -1.10 -1.39 3.55
CA GLU A 182 -2.40 -1.46 2.88
C GLU A 182 -3.14 -0.12 2.83
N ASN A 183 -2.59 0.95 3.41
CA ASN A 183 -3.28 2.22 3.66
C ASN A 183 -2.51 3.41 3.06
N GLN A 184 -2.15 3.30 1.78
CA GLN A 184 -1.20 4.21 1.12
C GLN A 184 -1.77 4.84 -0.14
N LEU A 185 -1.27 6.04 -0.44
CA LEU A 185 -1.33 6.67 -1.76
C LEU A 185 0.09 6.77 -2.35
N PRO A 186 0.24 6.75 -3.69
CA PRO A 186 1.53 6.99 -4.31
C PRO A 186 2.04 8.39 -3.99
N PHE A 187 3.27 8.51 -3.49
CA PHE A 187 3.82 9.78 -3.04
C PHE A 187 3.98 10.79 -4.19
N VAL A 188 4.30 10.32 -5.40
CA VAL A 188 4.42 11.19 -6.59
C VAL A 188 3.10 11.93 -6.87
N VAL A 189 1.97 11.25 -6.69
CA VAL A 189 0.63 11.83 -6.89
C VAL A 189 0.35 12.88 -5.82
N LEU A 190 0.77 12.62 -4.58
CA LEU A 190 0.67 13.58 -3.49
C LEU A 190 1.54 14.82 -3.75
N GLU A 191 2.78 14.63 -4.21
CA GLU A 191 3.72 15.71 -4.52
C GLU A 191 3.21 16.57 -5.67
N ASP A 192 2.77 15.95 -6.78
CA ASP A 192 2.22 16.65 -7.95
C ASP A 192 0.94 17.43 -7.59
N LEU A 193 0.01 16.81 -6.86
CA LEU A 193 -1.25 17.45 -6.49
C LEU A 193 -1.03 18.61 -5.51
N PHE A 194 -0.13 18.46 -4.54
CA PHE A 194 0.22 19.53 -3.60
C PHE A 194 0.89 20.70 -4.31
N SER A 195 1.83 20.42 -5.22
CA SER A 195 2.47 21.45 -6.05
C SER A 195 1.48 22.16 -6.95
N ALA A 196 0.54 21.44 -7.57
CA ALA A 196 -0.50 22.01 -8.42
C ALA A 196 -1.50 22.87 -7.64
N ALA A 197 -1.73 22.58 -6.35
CA ALA A 197 -2.61 23.37 -5.48
C ALA A 197 -2.01 24.71 -5.05
N ASP A 198 -0.68 24.88 -5.17
CA ASP A 198 0.08 26.07 -4.75
C ASP A 198 -0.39 26.69 -3.42
N PRO A 199 -0.11 26.03 -2.28
CA PRO A 199 -0.55 26.51 -0.98
C PRO A 199 0.11 27.83 -0.52
N SER A 200 1.02 28.42 -1.31
CA SER A 200 1.74 29.64 -0.89
C SER A 200 0.83 30.87 -0.67
N HIS A 201 -0.41 30.85 -1.17
CA HIS A 201 -1.32 31.99 -1.20
C HIS A 201 -1.68 32.57 0.20
N LYS A 202 -1.77 31.76 1.27
CA LYS A 202 -2.18 32.25 2.61
C LYS A 202 -1.04 32.36 3.63
N TYR A 203 -0.07 31.43 3.59
CA TYR A 203 0.96 31.31 4.62
C TYR A 203 2.35 31.79 4.17
N GLY A 204 2.44 32.39 2.99
CA GLY A 204 3.73 32.80 2.42
C GLY A 204 4.53 31.58 1.95
N SER A 205 5.81 31.50 2.34
CA SER A 205 6.66 30.37 1.94
C SER A 205 6.26 29.09 2.67
N VAL A 206 5.43 28.27 2.02
CA VAL A 206 5.08 26.93 2.48
C VAL A 206 6.21 25.95 2.09
N PRO A 207 6.72 25.11 3.01
CA PRO A 207 7.70 24.09 2.66
C PRO A 207 7.15 23.13 1.60
N SER A 208 8.03 22.49 0.83
CA SER A 208 7.58 21.43 -0.09
C SER A 208 6.88 20.30 0.68
N PHE A 209 5.96 19.60 0.00
CA PHE A 209 5.23 18.49 0.62
C PHE A 209 6.17 17.43 1.22
N ARG A 210 7.29 17.17 0.54
CA ARG A 210 8.37 16.31 1.04
C ARG A 210 8.96 16.79 2.36
N LYS A 211 9.23 18.09 2.54
CA LYS A 211 9.71 18.65 3.82
C LYS A 211 8.65 18.51 4.92
N LEU A 212 7.38 18.77 4.62
CA LEU A 212 6.28 18.59 5.55
C LEU A 212 6.16 17.13 6.00
N THR A 213 6.30 16.19 5.04
CA THR A 213 6.29 14.75 5.30
C THR A 213 7.41 14.34 6.25
N PHE A 214 8.65 14.77 5.99
CA PHE A 214 9.77 14.50 6.91
C PHE A 214 9.54 15.08 8.30
N HIS A 215 9.01 16.30 8.40
CA HIS A 215 8.70 16.93 9.68
C HIS A 215 7.61 16.16 10.45
N PHE A 216 6.55 15.73 9.76
CA PHE A 216 5.46 14.95 10.37
C PHE A 216 5.94 13.60 10.93
N PHE A 217 6.86 12.93 10.23
CA PHE A 217 7.41 11.63 10.64
C PHE A 217 8.72 11.71 11.44
N ASP A 218 9.19 12.90 11.86
CA ASP A 218 10.48 13.05 12.57
C ASP A 218 10.52 12.26 13.91
N GLY A 219 9.35 12.04 14.53
CA GLY A 219 9.19 11.20 15.71
C GLY A 219 9.68 9.74 15.55
N TYR A 220 9.85 9.25 14.32
CA TYR A 220 10.41 7.92 14.04
C TYR A 220 11.94 7.82 14.20
N LYS A 221 12.61 8.83 14.77
CA LYS A 221 14.07 8.88 15.02
C LYS A 221 14.85 8.59 13.73
N THR A 222 14.80 9.53 12.80
CA THR A 222 15.54 9.46 11.55
C THR A 222 17.07 9.41 11.84
N PRO A 223 17.82 8.37 11.44
CA PRO A 223 19.25 8.54 11.27
C PRO A 223 19.42 9.61 10.19
N LYS A 224 20.02 10.76 10.52
CA LYS A 224 20.25 11.90 9.62
C LYS A 224 20.46 11.42 8.18
N ILE A 225 19.40 11.43 7.38
CA ILE A 225 19.46 11.01 5.98
C ILE A 225 20.32 12.06 5.28
N ALA A 226 21.44 11.62 4.72
CA ALA A 226 22.24 12.44 3.84
C ALA A 226 21.64 12.37 2.43
N SER A 227 21.13 13.50 1.93
CA SER A 227 20.73 13.70 0.52
C SER A 227 19.47 12.91 0.06
N PRO A 228 18.82 13.27 -1.07
CA PRO A 228 17.40 12.97 -1.26
C PRO A 228 17.15 11.47 -1.38
N VAL A 229 16.47 10.92 -0.38
CA VAL A 229 15.88 9.58 -0.47
C VAL A 229 14.67 9.68 -1.37
N GLU A 230 14.72 8.97 -2.50
CA GLU A 230 13.53 8.66 -3.27
C GLU A 230 12.71 7.60 -2.51
N PHE A 231 11.41 7.82 -2.43
CA PHE A 231 10.48 6.90 -1.79
C PHE A 231 9.12 6.97 -2.50
N LEU A 232 8.43 5.85 -2.52
CA LEU A 232 7.24 5.64 -3.34
C LEU A 232 5.93 5.95 -2.60
N HIS A 233 5.92 5.79 -1.28
CA HIS A 233 4.80 6.07 -0.36
C HIS A 233 5.35 6.15 1.08
N PHE A 234 4.52 6.43 2.08
CA PHE A 234 4.98 6.66 3.46
C PHE A 234 5.62 5.44 4.11
N THR A 235 5.08 4.24 3.88
CA THR A 235 5.72 3.01 4.37
C THR A 235 7.12 2.81 3.77
N ASP A 236 7.33 3.16 2.50
CA ASP A 236 8.64 3.07 1.84
C ASP A 236 9.62 4.15 2.36
N LEU A 237 9.11 5.35 2.68
CA LEU A 237 9.88 6.37 3.39
C LEU A 237 10.38 5.85 4.75
N LEU A 238 9.49 5.25 5.55
CA LEU A 238 9.90 4.66 6.82
C LEU A 238 10.91 3.55 6.58
N ARG A 239 10.71 2.65 5.61
CA ARG A 239 11.70 1.64 5.22
C ARG A 239 13.08 2.24 5.00
N ALA A 240 13.17 3.36 4.29
CA ALA A 240 14.43 4.04 4.06
C ALA A 240 15.09 4.57 5.35
N PHE A 241 14.32 4.92 6.39
CA PHE A 241 14.88 5.29 7.71
C PHE A 241 15.58 4.12 8.41
N TYR A 242 15.12 2.91 8.16
CA TYR A 242 15.63 1.72 8.84
C TYR A 242 16.71 0.98 8.06
N LEU A 243 16.89 1.27 6.76
CA LEU A 243 17.93 0.67 5.94
C LEU A 243 19.31 1.32 6.17
N PRO A 244 20.41 0.55 6.07
CA PRO A 244 21.74 1.13 6.05
C PRO A 244 21.97 1.92 4.76
N LEU A 245 22.94 2.83 4.76
CA LEU A 245 23.30 3.64 3.58
C LEU A 245 23.57 2.75 2.35
N PRO A 246 23.26 3.21 1.12
CA PRO A 246 23.41 2.43 -0.11
C PRO A 246 24.79 1.78 -0.29
N GLU A 247 25.86 2.47 0.13
CA GLU A 247 27.25 1.98 0.10
C GLU A 247 27.48 0.69 0.92
N ARG A 248 26.56 0.35 1.83
CA ARG A 248 26.59 -0.85 2.68
C ARG A 248 25.59 -1.92 2.27
N LEU A 249 24.73 -1.65 1.28
CA LEU A 249 23.82 -2.66 0.74
C LEU A 249 24.61 -3.53 -0.24
N ALA A 250 24.66 -4.84 0.02
CA ALA A 250 25.24 -5.77 -0.93
C ALA A 250 24.40 -5.80 -2.22
N GLU A 251 25.04 -5.91 -3.38
CA GLU A 251 24.34 -6.12 -4.65
C GLU A 251 23.49 -7.39 -4.54
N ARG A 252 22.18 -7.26 -4.82
CA ARG A 252 21.28 -8.40 -4.85
C ARG A 252 21.66 -9.26 -6.06
N SER A 253 22.14 -10.48 -5.80
CA SER A 253 22.26 -11.54 -6.80
C SER A 253 20.93 -11.69 -7.56
N GLU A 254 20.96 -11.75 -8.90
CA GLU A 254 19.78 -11.90 -9.78
C GLU A 254 18.96 -13.16 -9.50
N PHE A 255 19.52 -14.09 -8.73
CA PHE A 255 18.79 -15.16 -8.08
C PHE A 255 18.94 -14.99 -6.57
N SER A 256 17.86 -14.63 -5.87
CA SER A 256 17.84 -14.87 -4.43
C SER A 256 17.83 -16.38 -4.25
N ASP A 257 18.88 -16.94 -3.65
CA ASP A 257 18.79 -18.28 -3.10
C ASP A 257 17.52 -18.31 -2.25
N ILE A 258 16.55 -19.13 -2.63
CA ILE A 258 15.33 -19.32 -1.85
C ILE A 258 15.81 -19.64 -0.44
N ILE A 259 15.49 -18.79 0.54
CA ILE A 259 15.85 -19.03 1.93
C ILE A 259 15.10 -20.31 2.34
N LYS A 260 15.80 -21.44 2.28
CA LYS A 260 15.21 -22.77 2.49
C LYS A 260 14.80 -22.96 3.95
N HIS A 261 15.48 -22.27 4.86
CA HIS A 261 15.24 -22.36 6.28
C HIS A 261 15.63 -21.05 6.97
N VAL A 262 14.72 -20.54 7.81
CA VAL A 262 14.98 -19.43 8.74
C VAL A 262 15.25 -20.04 10.11
N TYR A 263 16.46 -19.87 10.62
CA TYR A 263 16.85 -20.33 11.96
C TYR A 263 16.43 -19.29 13.01
N SER A 264 15.93 -19.75 14.15
CA SER A 264 15.70 -18.92 15.32
C SER A 264 17.02 -18.43 15.92
N ALA A 265 16.97 -17.35 16.71
CA ALA A 265 18.14 -16.83 17.40
C ALA A 265 18.78 -17.88 18.35
N GLY A 266 17.96 -18.78 18.92
CA GLY A 266 18.45 -19.88 19.76
C GLY A 266 19.25 -20.91 18.99
N GLU A 267 18.72 -21.40 17.87
CA GLU A 267 19.42 -22.36 16.98
C GLU A 267 20.73 -21.80 16.45
N LEU A 268 20.76 -20.50 16.13
CA LEU A 268 21.99 -19.82 15.72
C LEU A 268 23.03 -19.79 16.85
N VAL A 269 22.63 -19.53 18.09
CA VAL A 269 23.54 -19.58 19.26
C VAL A 269 24.06 -20.99 19.49
N GLU A 270 23.21 -22.01 19.39
CA GLU A 270 23.61 -23.42 19.50
C GLU A 270 24.60 -23.82 18.41
N ALA A 271 24.45 -23.28 17.19
CA ALA A 271 25.40 -23.44 16.10
C ALA A 271 26.71 -22.64 16.28
N GLY A 272 26.87 -21.90 17.38
CA GLY A 272 28.09 -21.15 17.71
C GLY A 272 28.09 -19.68 17.30
N LEU A 273 26.95 -19.14 16.86
CA LEU A 273 26.79 -17.71 16.60
C LEU A 273 26.80 -16.93 17.92
N LYS A 274 27.54 -15.82 17.95
CA LYS A 274 27.54 -14.88 19.09
C LYS A 274 26.84 -13.59 18.69
N PHE A 275 25.83 -13.18 19.44
CA PHE A 275 25.21 -11.87 19.28
C PHE A 275 25.96 -10.82 20.09
N LYS A 276 26.23 -9.66 19.49
CA LYS A 276 26.80 -8.50 20.18
C LYS A 276 26.00 -7.24 19.89
N LYS A 277 25.87 -6.39 20.91
CA LYS A 277 25.31 -5.04 20.75
C LYS A 277 26.27 -4.19 19.91
N ARG A 278 25.69 -3.40 19.02
CA ARG A 278 26.36 -2.34 18.27
C ARG A 278 25.64 -1.01 18.49
N GLU A 279 26.42 0.06 18.66
CA GLU A 279 25.86 1.41 18.69
C GLU A 279 25.68 1.89 17.24
N SER A 280 24.45 1.82 16.74
CA SER A 280 24.07 2.38 15.45
C SER A 280 22.72 3.06 15.55
N LYS A 281 22.52 4.12 14.74
CA LYS A 281 21.23 4.81 14.61
C LYS A 281 20.29 4.13 13.60
N CYS A 282 20.80 3.18 12.83
CA CYS A 282 20.04 2.42 11.84
C CYS A 282 19.76 1.03 12.42
N VAL A 283 18.50 0.58 12.43
CA VAL A 283 18.08 -0.68 13.06
C VAL A 283 18.55 -1.92 12.28
N LEU A 284 18.69 -1.80 10.95
CA LEU A 284 19.11 -2.90 10.08
C LEU A 284 20.62 -2.88 9.74
N ASP A 285 21.43 -2.09 10.46
CA ASP A 285 22.89 -2.02 10.27
C ASP A 285 23.60 -3.19 10.98
N LEU A 286 23.39 -4.37 10.40
CA LEU A 286 23.92 -5.65 10.86
C LEU A 286 25.34 -5.89 10.31
N GLN A 287 26.24 -6.39 11.15
CA GLN A 287 27.58 -6.80 10.71
C GLN A 287 27.87 -8.22 11.17
N PHE A 288 28.22 -9.09 10.22
CA PHE A 288 28.63 -10.45 10.51
C PHE A 288 30.13 -10.62 10.28
N SER A 289 30.87 -11.01 11.31
CA SER A 289 32.30 -11.35 11.19
C SER A 289 32.70 -12.46 12.15
N LYS A 290 33.43 -13.46 11.66
CA LYS A 290 34.03 -14.54 12.47
C LYS A 290 33.06 -15.13 13.52
N SER A 291 31.85 -15.51 13.08
CA SER A 291 30.76 -16.07 13.92
C SER A 291 30.14 -15.11 14.93
N VAL A 292 30.39 -13.81 14.81
CA VAL A 292 29.75 -12.76 15.61
C VAL A 292 28.81 -11.96 14.72
N LEU A 293 27.54 -11.90 15.11
CA LEU A 293 26.55 -11.01 14.52
C LEU A 293 26.38 -9.79 15.45
N GLU A 294 26.87 -8.65 15.00
CA GLU A 294 26.72 -7.37 15.69
C GLU A 294 25.42 -6.70 15.23
N MET A 295 24.54 -6.38 16.18
CA MET A 295 23.22 -5.82 15.91
C MET A 295 22.97 -4.52 16.69
N PRO A 296 22.36 -3.52 16.04
CA PRO A 296 21.85 -2.33 16.72
C PRO A 296 20.80 -2.69 17.78
N VAL A 297 20.78 -1.96 18.90
CA VAL A 297 19.71 -2.09 19.89
C VAL A 297 18.58 -1.13 19.53
N PHE A 298 17.36 -1.67 19.48
CA PHE A 298 16.15 -0.89 19.26
C PHE A 298 15.08 -1.29 20.27
N GLU A 299 14.29 -0.30 20.69
CA GLU A 299 13.18 -0.51 21.62
C GLU A 299 11.91 -0.87 20.85
N ILE A 300 11.33 -2.01 21.19
CA ILE A 300 10.01 -2.42 20.72
C ILE A 300 8.99 -1.82 21.70
N SER A 301 8.27 -0.79 21.28
CA SER A 301 7.07 -0.28 21.97
C SER A 301 5.84 -0.71 21.19
N ASP A 302 4.68 -0.91 21.80
CA ASP A 302 3.51 -1.59 21.19
C ASP A 302 3.07 -1.10 19.79
N GLY A 303 3.33 0.17 19.39
CA GLY A 303 3.10 0.65 18.01
C GLY A 303 4.28 0.56 17.02
N LYS A 304 5.54 0.42 17.48
CA LYS A 304 6.71 0.23 16.60
C LYS A 304 6.83 -1.14 15.90
N PRO A 305 6.31 -2.28 16.40
CA PRO A 305 6.44 -3.55 15.70
C PRO A 305 5.63 -3.60 14.40
N VAL A 306 4.61 -2.75 14.23
CA VAL A 306 3.85 -2.66 12.98
C VAL A 306 4.73 -2.13 11.85
N GLY A 307 5.50 -1.07 12.09
CA GLY A 307 6.48 -0.55 11.14
C GLY A 307 7.54 -1.59 10.75
N ILE A 308 8.13 -2.31 11.72
CA ILE A 308 9.15 -3.33 11.44
C ILE A 308 8.57 -4.52 10.65
N ARG A 309 7.34 -4.94 10.94
CA ARG A 309 6.68 -6.04 10.21
C ARG A 309 6.28 -5.63 8.80
N ALA A 310 5.71 -4.44 8.62
CA ALA A 310 5.32 -3.92 7.31
C ALA A 310 6.53 -3.76 6.35
N MET A 311 7.68 -3.33 6.87
CA MET A 311 8.91 -3.13 6.09
C MET A 311 9.52 -4.42 5.52
N SER A 312 9.19 -5.59 6.07
CA SER A 312 9.70 -6.87 5.55
C SER A 312 9.13 -7.27 4.18
N PHE A 313 8.05 -6.61 3.72
CA PHE A 313 7.36 -6.91 2.46
C PHE A 313 7.71 -5.99 1.29
N SER A 314 8.46 -4.91 1.56
CA SER A 314 8.90 -3.95 0.56
C SER A 314 10.35 -4.22 0.08
N ILE A 315 10.81 -5.48 0.20
CA ILE A 315 12.17 -5.93 -0.14
C ILE A 315 12.13 -6.83 -1.37
#